data_AF-A0A2E7UDT8-F1
#
_entry.id   AF-A0A2E7UDT8-F1
#
_cell.length_a   1.000
_cell.length_b   1.000
_cell.length_c   1.000
_cell.angle_alpha   90.00
_cell.angle_beta   90.00
_cell.angle_gamma   90.00
#
_symmetry.space_group_name_H-M   'P 1'
#
loop_
_entity.id
_entity.type
_entity.pdbx_description
1 polymer ?
#
loop_
_entity_poly.entity_id
_entity_poly.type
_entity_poly.pdbx_seq_one_letter_code
_entity_poly.pdbx_strand_id
1 'polypeptide(L)' 'MKDDDRSQTEVTIAARRYWTLQFIRLGGIFVTFLGAMMVVGRTGDDGWIGPALFVVGPLLFFVVPIMLAKRWKSEPR' A
#
# COMPACT_ATOMS: atom_id res chain seq x y z
N MET A 1 33.80 -12.95 9.90
CA MET A 1 33.11 -11.74 10.40
C MET A 1 32.49 -10.89 9.29
N LYS A 2 33.04 -10.84 8.06
CA LYS A 2 32.48 -10.05 6.94
C LYS A 2 31.23 -10.67 6.28
N ASP A 3 31.04 -11.99 6.40
CA ASP A 3 29.88 -12.70 5.85
C ASP A 3 28.63 -12.60 6.75
N ASP A 4 28.81 -12.46 8.06
CA ASP A 4 27.73 -12.23 9.02
C ASP A 4 27.10 -10.84 8.82
N ASP A 5 27.93 -9.82 8.57
CA ASP A 5 27.46 -8.45 8.35
C ASP A 5 26.63 -8.31 7.05
N ARG A 6 27.00 -9.03 5.97
CA ARG A 6 26.22 -9.08 4.73
C ARG A 6 24.87 -9.76 4.91
N SER A 7 24.81 -10.88 5.62
CA SER A 7 23.55 -11.59 5.84
C SER A 7 22.57 -10.75 6.68
N GLN A 8 23.06 -10.07 7.72
CA GLN A 8 22.28 -9.13 8.54
C GLN A 8 21.74 -7.96 7.71
N THR A 9 22.54 -7.45 6.76
CA THR A 9 22.14 -6.38 5.84
C THR A 9 21.05 -6.83 4.87
N GLU A 10 21.15 -8.05 4.33
CA GLU A 10 20.12 -8.61 3.44
C GLU A 10 18.80 -8.87 4.18
N VAL A 11 18.86 -9.39 5.41
CA VAL A 11 17.69 -9.63 6.27
C VAL A 11 16.97 -8.31 6.59
N THR A 12 17.70 -7.25 6.94
CA THR A 12 17.11 -5.94 7.24
C THR A 12 16.46 -5.29 6.01
N ILE A 13 17.07 -5.41 4.82
CA ILE A 13 16.47 -4.94 3.56
C ILE A 13 15.18 -5.71 3.24
N ALA A 14 15.20 -7.05 3.38
CA ALA A 14 14.03 -7.88 3.11
C ALA A 14 12.88 -7.59 4.10
N ALA A 15 13.18 -7.43 5.38
CA ALA A 15 12.19 -7.11 6.42
C ALA A 15 11.52 -5.75 6.17
N ARG A 16 12.29 -4.73 5.77
CA ARG A 16 11.77 -3.40 5.46
C ARG A 16 10.83 -3.42 4.25
N ARG A 17 11.16 -4.20 3.23
CA ARG A 17 10.31 -4.42 2.05
C ARG A 17 8.99 -5.09 2.43
N TYR A 18 9.05 -6.15 3.23
CA TYR A 18 7.88 -6.86 3.72
C TYR A 18 6.94 -5.96 4.53
N TRP A 19 7.49 -5.22 5.49
CA TRP A 19 6.71 -4.28 6.30
C TRP A 19 6.03 -3.20 5.46
N THR A 20 6.74 -2.67 4.46
CA THR A 20 6.18 -1.63 3.59
C THR A 20 5.00 -2.16 2.77
N LEU A 21 5.12 -3.37 2.20
CA LEU A 21 4.03 -4.05 1.49
C LEU A 21 2.82 -4.30 2.39
N GLN A 22 3.04 -4.73 3.64
CA GLN A 22 1.99 -4.92 4.64
C GLN A 22 1.24 -3.62 4.95
N PHE A 23 1.96 -2.52 5.23
CA PHE A 23 1.33 -1.22 5.50
C PHE A 23 0.52 -0.69 4.31
N ILE A 24 1.01 -0.87 3.08
CA ILE A 24 0.28 -0.48 1.87
C ILE A 24 -1.01 -1.30 1.73
N ARG A 25 -0.95 -2.61 2.00
CA ARG A 25 -2.14 -3.45 1.99
C ARG A 25 -3.15 -3.01 3.04
N LEU A 26 -2.70 -2.81 4.28
CA LEU A 26 -3.56 -2.33 5.36
C LEU A 26 -4.19 -0.97 5.01
N GLY A 27 -3.39 -0.03 4.49
CA GLY A 27 -3.86 1.28 4.07
C GLY A 27 -4.89 1.20 2.94
N GLY A 28 -4.65 0.37 1.92
CA GLY A 28 -5.61 0.17 0.83
C GLY A 28 -6.93 -0.46 1.29
N ILE A 29 -6.86 -1.46 2.19
CA ILE A 29 -8.06 -2.05 2.82
C ILE A 29 -8.81 -0.99 3.64
N PHE A 30 -8.09 -0.19 4.42
CA PHE A 30 -8.66 0.87 5.24
C PHE A 30 -9.37 1.94 4.40
N VAL A 31 -8.74 2.42 3.33
CA VAL A 31 -9.35 3.40 2.40
C VAL A 31 -10.56 2.81 1.69
N THR A 32 -10.50 1.53 1.28
CA THR A 32 -11.64 0.83 0.67
C THR A 32 -12.82 0.74 1.63
N PHE A 33 -12.56 0.35 2.88
CA PHE A 33 -13.58 0.27 3.93
C PHE A 33 -14.16 1.63 4.27
N LEU A 34 -13.31 2.68 4.35
CA LEU A 34 -13.74 4.05 4.60
C LEU A 34 -14.63 4.57 3.47
N GLY A 35 -14.26 4.31 2.21
CA GLY A 35 -15.08 4.63 1.04
C GLY A 35 -16.41 3.86 1.03
N ALA A 36 -16.39 2.58 1.35
CA ALA A 36 -17.61 1.77 1.48
C ALA A 36 -18.54 2.32 2.57
N MET A 37 -17.98 2.68 3.74
CA MET A 37 -18.71 3.25 4.85
C MET A 37 -19.31 4.62 4.48
N MET A 38 -18.61 5.43 3.68
CA MET A 38 -19.11 6.70 3.14
C MET A 38 -20.27 6.50 2.14
N VAL A 39 -20.19 5.47 1.29
CA VAL A 39 -21.27 5.11 0.35
C VAL A 39 -22.52 4.64 1.10
N VAL A 40 -22.34 3.82 2.14
CA VAL A 40 -23.44 3.30 2.97
C VAL A 40 -24.03 4.40 3.85
N GLY A 41 -23.19 5.28 4.40
CA GLY A 41 -23.60 6.40 5.24
C GLY A 41 -24.23 7.57 4.51
N ARG A 42 -24.42 7.47 3.18
CA ARG A 42 -24.97 8.43 2.20
C ARG A 42 -25.59 9.67 2.86
N THR A 43 -24.72 10.59 3.30
CA THR A 43 -25.09 11.92 3.76
C THR A 43 -25.48 12.72 2.53
N GLY A 44 -26.77 12.64 2.15
CA GLY A 44 -27.60 13.65 1.49
C GLY A 44 -27.18 14.37 0.22
N ASP A 45 -25.89 14.49 -0.08
CA ASP A 45 -25.37 15.30 -1.17
C ASP A 45 -25.15 14.45 -2.42
N ASP A 46 -25.37 15.11 -3.55
CA ASP A 46 -25.16 14.70 -4.95
C ASP A 46 -23.66 14.41 -5.27
N GLY A 47 -22.91 13.95 -4.27
CA GLY A 47 -21.47 13.83 -4.27
C GLY A 47 -21.02 12.43 -4.69
N TRP A 48 -20.45 12.35 -5.89
CA TRP A 48 -19.72 11.21 -6.43
C TRP A 48 -18.47 10.80 -5.61
N ILE A 49 -18.16 11.53 -4.53
CA ILE A 49 -16.97 11.36 -3.68
C ILE A 49 -16.94 9.99 -3.01
N GLY A 50 -18.05 9.50 -2.46
CA GLY A 50 -18.11 8.19 -1.80
C GLY A 50 -17.76 7.04 -2.77
N PRO A 51 -18.45 6.93 -3.92
CA PRO A 51 -18.12 5.94 -4.94
C PRO A 51 -16.68 6.07 -5.48
N ALA A 52 -16.18 7.30 -5.70
CA ALA A 52 -14.81 7.51 -6.14
C ALA A 52 -13.80 7.01 -5.11
N LEU A 53 -14.01 7.28 -3.82
CA LEU A 53 -13.11 6.81 -2.76
C LEU A 53 -13.15 5.28 -2.61
N PHE A 54 -14.32 4.68 -2.80
CA PHE A 54 -14.48 3.22 -2.82
C PHE A 54 -13.72 2.55 -3.98
N VAL A 55 -13.63 3.20 -5.16
CA VAL A 55 -12.85 2.68 -6.30
C VAL A 55 -11.36 3.01 -6.16
N VAL A 56 -11.03 4.18 -5.62
CA VAL A 56 -9.65 4.64 -5.41
C VAL A 56 -8.94 3.83 -4.33
N GLY A 57 -9.62 3.33 -3.30
CA GLY A 57 -9.04 2.48 -2.26
C GLY A 57 -8.40 1.19 -2.80
N PRO A 58 -9.14 0.34 -3.53
CA PRO A 58 -8.59 -0.82 -4.22
C PRO A 58 -7.55 -0.43 -5.26
N LEU A 59 -7.77 0.67 -6.00
CA LEU A 59 -6.82 1.14 -7.00
C LEU A 59 -5.46 1.47 -6.37
N LEU A 60 -5.44 2.17 -5.23
CA LEU A 60 -4.23 2.44 -4.44
C LEU A 60 -3.62 1.13 -3.90
N PHE A 61 -4.45 0.20 -3.42
CA PHE A 61 -4.00 -1.12 -2.97
C PHE A 61 -3.24 -1.89 -4.05
N PHE A 62 -3.62 -1.77 -5.33
CA PHE A 62 -2.93 -2.44 -6.44
C PHE A 62 -1.78 -1.60 -7.02
N VAL A 63 -1.97 -0.29 -7.20
CA VAL A 63 -1.01 0.58 -7.88
C VAL A 63 0.22 0.88 -7.02
N VAL A 64 0.04 1.18 -5.73
CA VAL A 64 1.14 1.54 -4.83
C VAL A 64 2.16 0.40 -4.68
N PRO A 65 1.79 -0.88 -4.44
CA PRO A 65 2.78 -1.94 -4.34
C PRO A 65 3.43 -2.28 -5.68
N ILE A 66 2.73 -2.12 -6.81
CA ILE A 66 3.31 -2.30 -8.15
C ILE A 66 4.36 -1.21 -8.43
N MET A 67 4.04 0.07 -8.14
CA MET A 67 5.00 1.17 -8.26
C MET A 67 6.20 0.97 -7.35
N LEU A 68 5.98 0.50 -6.11
CA LEU A 68 7.07 0.27 -5.17
C LEU A 68 7.96 -0.90 -5.59
N ALA A 69 7.36 -1.98 -6.09
CA ALA A 69 8.10 -3.11 -6.67
C ALA A 69 8.91 -2.67 -7.89
N LYS A 70 8.36 -1.83 -8.78
CA LYS A 70 9.13 -1.22 -9.89
C LYS A 70 10.27 -0.36 -9.36
N ARG A 71 10.04 0.47 -8.34
CA ARG A 71 11.07 1.34 -7.75
C ARG A 71 12.22 0.54 -7.15
N TRP A 72 11.94 -0.54 -6.41
CA TRP A 72 12.98 -1.40 -5.86
C TRP A 72 13.76 -2.20 -6.91
N LYS A 73 13.18 -2.39 -8.09
CA LYS A 73 13.87 -2.96 -9.25
C LYS A 73 14.76 -1.92 -9.95
N SER A 74 14.38 -0.64 -9.87
CA SER A 74 15.13 0.48 -10.44
C SER A 74 16.21 1.03 -9.52
N GLU A 75 16.16 0.75 -8.21
CA GLU A 75 17.23 1.12 -7.29
C GLU A 75 18.48 0.30 -7.66
N PRO A 76 19.56 0.93 -8.14
CA PRO A 76 20.78 0.22 -8.49
C PRO A 76 21.36 -0.41 -7.22
N ARG A 77 21.74 -1.68 -7.31
CA ARG A 77 22.59 -2.35 -6.32
C ARG A 77 23.88 -1.58 -6.11
#